data_AF-A0A7C9AW86-F1
#
_entry.id   AF-A0A7C9AW86-F1
#
_cell.length_a   1.000
_cell.length_b   1.000
_cell.length_c   1.000
_cell.angle_alpha   90.00
_cell.angle_beta   90.00
_cell.angle_gamma   90.00
#
_symmetry.space_group_name_H-M   'P 1'
#
loop_
_entity.id
_entity.type
_entity.pdbx_description
1 polymer ?
#
loop_
_entity_poly.entity_id
_entity_poly.type
_entity_poly.pdbx_seq_one_letter_code
_entity_poly.pdbx_strand_id
1 'polypeptide(L)'
;LRLLRDSLGELPFPDVTKADSIIEFCLRLPTLVVCEAHCSFRLYTAEMQPVNVLVIDEGSQLTECESVVALQLPGLKHAILFGDENQLPATLKSKLSSTSGYGRSMFQRLGLLNWPKHVLHIQYRMHPAISSFPNSKFYLNQIMDAPNV
;
A
#
# COMPACT_ATOMS: atom_id res chain seq x y z
N LEU A 1 -0.38 44.47 -4.18
CA LEU A 1 0.87 44.05 -3.50
C LEU A 1 0.72 44.00 -1.98
N ARG A 2 0.27 45.07 -1.29
CA ARG A 2 0.00 45.04 0.17
C ARG A 2 -1.03 43.99 0.59
N LEU A 3 -2.20 43.99 -0.06
CA LEU A 3 -3.25 42.98 0.14
C LEU A 3 -2.78 41.53 -0.02
N LEU A 4 -1.87 41.27 -0.96
CA LEU A 4 -1.34 39.93 -1.20
C LEU A 4 -0.33 39.52 -0.12
N ARG A 5 0.44 40.48 0.42
CA ARG A 5 1.33 40.28 1.59
C ARG A 5 0.52 40.10 2.87
N ASP A 6 -0.56 40.84 3.05
CA ASP A 6 -1.43 40.75 4.22
C ASP A 6 -2.19 39.40 4.21
N SER A 7 -2.73 38.98 3.06
CA SER A 7 -3.34 37.65 2.92
C SER A 7 -2.34 36.49 3.04
N LEU A 8 -1.09 36.65 2.58
CA LEU A 8 -0.04 35.65 2.82
C LEU A 8 0.43 35.64 4.29
N GLY A 9 0.35 36.77 4.99
CA GLY A 9 0.70 36.86 6.42
C GLY A 9 -0.31 36.16 7.34
N GLU A 10 -1.56 36.01 6.90
CA GLU A 10 -2.60 35.28 7.63
C GLU A 10 -2.57 33.77 7.40
N LEU A 11 -1.89 33.30 6.35
CA LEU A 11 -1.72 31.87 6.12
C LEU A 11 -0.66 31.34 7.10
N PRO A 12 -0.98 30.29 7.88
CA PRO A 12 -0.06 29.72 8.86
C PRO A 12 1.01 28.89 8.13
N PHE A 13 1.95 29.58 7.48
CA PHE A 13 3.06 28.96 6.78
C PHE A 13 4.02 28.30 7.77
N PRO A 14 4.59 27.13 7.39
CA PRO A 14 5.55 26.45 8.24
C PRO A 14 6.87 27.20 8.32
N ASP A 15 7.64 26.94 9.37
CA ASP A 15 9.04 27.30 9.41
C ASP A 15 9.80 26.45 8.38
N VAL A 16 10.10 27.05 7.22
CA VAL A 16 10.75 26.36 6.09
C VAL A 16 12.17 25.88 6.39
N THR A 17 12.75 26.29 7.53
CA THR A 17 14.04 25.78 7.99
C THR A 17 13.93 24.44 8.72
N LYS A 18 12.71 24.04 9.12
CA LYS A 18 12.43 22.82 9.87
C LYS A 18 11.58 21.87 9.03
N ALA A 19 12.16 20.71 8.69
CA ALA A 19 11.48 19.68 7.92
C ALA A 19 10.16 19.23 8.58
N ASP A 20 10.14 19.04 9.91
CA ASP A 20 8.93 18.62 10.62
C ASP A 20 7.81 19.64 10.53
N SER A 21 8.13 20.94 10.53
CA SER A 21 7.12 21.99 10.37
C SER A 21 6.48 21.93 8.99
N ILE A 22 7.27 21.67 7.95
CA ILE A 22 6.78 21.49 6.57
C ILE A 22 5.90 20.24 6.48
N ILE A 23 6.33 19.12 7.10
CA ILE A 23 5.58 17.86 7.08
C ILE A 23 4.21 18.03 7.77
N GLU A 24 4.18 18.59 8.98
CA GLU A 24 2.93 18.86 9.70
C GLU A 24 2.00 19.76 8.88
N PHE A 25 2.53 20.84 8.29
CA PHE A 25 1.74 21.72 7.42
C PHE A 25 1.11 20.97 6.23
N CYS A 26 1.87 20.10 5.57
CA CYS A 26 1.38 19.29 4.46
C CYS A 26 0.34 18.23 4.89
N LEU A 27 0.43 17.72 6.13
CA LEU A 27 -0.46 16.68 6.66
C LEU A 27 -1.80 17.22 7.20
N ARG A 28 -1.98 18.54 7.32
CA ARG A 28 -3.24 19.11 7.83
C ARG A 28 -4.44 18.89 6.90
N LEU A 29 -4.25 18.94 5.59
CA LEU A 29 -5.33 18.86 4.59
C LEU A 29 -5.02 17.96 3.37
N PRO A 30 -4.31 16.82 3.50
CA PRO A 30 -4.06 15.94 2.38
C PRO A 30 -5.37 15.27 1.94
N THR A 31 -5.55 15.15 0.63
CA THR A 31 -6.58 14.29 0.04
C THR A 31 -6.07 12.86 -0.18
N LEU A 32 -4.76 12.70 -0.32
CA LEU A 32 -4.07 11.43 -0.51
C LEU A 32 -2.72 11.48 0.20
N VAL A 33 -2.43 10.44 0.98
CA VAL A 33 -1.11 10.24 1.60
C VAL A 33 -0.54 8.92 1.08
N VAL A 34 0.70 8.97 0.61
CA VAL A 34 1.44 7.79 0.13
C VAL A 34 2.67 7.62 1.01
N CYS A 35 2.81 6.44 1.60
CA CYS A 35 3.98 6.06 2.39
C CYS A 35 4.17 4.55 2.36
N GLU A 36 5.34 4.09 2.78
CA GLU A 36 5.57 2.67 3.06
C GLU A 36 4.70 2.24 4.25
N ALA A 37 4.26 0.97 4.27
CA ALA A 37 3.34 0.47 5.30
C ALA A 37 3.88 0.68 6.71
N HIS A 38 5.17 0.43 6.94
CA HIS A 38 5.78 0.64 8.25
C HIS A 38 5.85 2.12 8.62
N CYS A 39 6.04 3.04 7.68
CA CYS A 39 6.08 4.49 7.94
C CYS A 39 4.73 5.10 8.34
N SER A 40 3.63 4.38 8.12
CA SER A 40 2.28 4.83 8.45
C SER A 40 2.08 5.12 9.94
N PHE A 41 2.93 4.60 10.83
CA PHE A 41 2.89 4.92 12.27
C PHE A 41 2.96 6.44 12.53
N ARG A 42 3.64 7.21 11.66
CA ARG A 42 3.74 8.68 11.80
C ARG A 42 2.41 9.37 11.62
N LEU A 43 1.51 8.79 10.82
CA LEU A 43 0.17 9.31 10.57
C LEU A 43 -0.77 9.05 11.76
N TYR A 44 -0.43 8.11 12.64
CA TYR A 44 -1.22 7.81 13.84
C TYR A 44 -1.28 9.01 14.80
N THR A 45 -0.18 9.77 14.88
CA THR A 45 -0.05 10.94 15.76
C THR A 45 -0.14 12.27 15.04
N ALA A 46 -0.26 12.26 13.70
CA ALA A 46 -0.30 13.47 12.91
C ALA A 46 -1.63 14.23 13.13
N GLU A 47 -1.58 15.56 13.14
CA GLU A 47 -2.77 16.40 13.20
C GLU A 47 -3.48 16.46 11.83
N MET A 48 -4.02 15.32 11.40
CA MET A 48 -4.68 15.15 10.11
C MET A 48 -6.14 14.70 10.25
N GLN A 49 -6.90 14.85 9.18
CA GLN A 49 -8.23 14.23 9.10
C GLN A 49 -8.10 12.70 9.14
N PRO A 50 -9.02 11.97 9.83
CA PRO A 50 -8.94 10.52 9.93
C PRO A 50 -8.93 9.83 8.56
N VAL A 51 -8.11 8.80 8.42
CA VAL A 51 -8.01 8.02 7.18
C VAL A 51 -9.14 7.01 7.14
N ASN A 52 -10.14 7.20 6.27
CA ASN A 52 -11.28 6.27 6.18
C ASN A 52 -11.04 5.07 5.25
N VAL A 53 -10.12 5.21 4.28
CA VAL A 53 -9.81 4.18 3.29
C VAL A 53 -8.30 3.98 3.23
N LEU A 54 -7.86 2.74 3.38
CA LEU A 54 -6.47 2.31 3.23
C LEU A 54 -6.35 1.47 1.97
N VAL A 55 -5.35 1.77 1.15
CA VAL A 55 -4.94 0.93 0.02
C VAL A 55 -3.52 0.46 0.29
N ILE A 56 -3.31 -0.85 0.31
CA ILE A 56 -1.99 -1.48 0.40
C ILE A 56 -1.69 -2.11 -0.95
N ASP A 57 -0.69 -1.60 -1.64
CA ASP A 57 -0.14 -2.22 -2.84
C ASP A 57 0.96 -3.24 -2.46
N GLU A 58 1.18 -4.24 -3.30
CA GLU A 58 2.15 -5.32 -3.07
C GLU A 58 2.00 -6.03 -1.70
N GLY A 59 0.76 -6.16 -1.22
CA GLY A 59 0.42 -6.71 0.08
C GLY A 59 0.84 -8.17 0.28
N SER A 60 1.16 -8.91 -0.80
CA SER A 60 1.74 -10.25 -0.70
C SER A 60 3.21 -10.25 -0.26
N GLN A 61 3.91 -9.12 -0.42
CA GLN A 61 5.32 -8.93 -0.07
C GLN A 61 5.54 -8.33 1.33
N LEU A 62 4.46 -8.00 2.05
CA LEU A 62 4.54 -7.52 3.44
C LEU A 62 4.45 -8.67 4.43
N THR A 63 5.13 -8.57 5.57
CA THR A 63 4.78 -9.39 6.73
C THR A 63 3.42 -8.99 7.28
N GLU A 64 2.77 -9.89 8.02
CA GLU A 64 1.51 -9.53 8.70
C GLU A 64 1.68 -8.33 9.63
N CYS A 65 2.79 -8.25 10.35
CA CYS A 65 3.09 -7.16 11.28
C CYS A 65 3.15 -5.80 10.55
N GLU A 66 3.80 -5.73 9.39
CA GLU A 66 3.90 -4.50 8.61
C GLU A 66 2.53 -4.03 8.11
N SER A 67 1.68 -4.95 7.67
CA SER A 67 0.30 -4.64 7.26
C SER A 67 -0.51 -4.10 8.45
N VAL A 68 -0.31 -4.67 9.65
CA VAL A 68 -1.00 -4.26 10.87
C VAL A 68 -0.68 -2.81 11.27
N VAL A 69 0.55 -2.31 11.03
CA VAL A 69 0.90 -0.91 11.34
C VAL A 69 -0.05 0.05 10.63
N ALA A 70 -0.30 -0.16 9.33
CA ALA A 70 -1.20 0.68 8.55
C ALA A 70 -2.68 0.45 8.89
N LEU A 71 -3.07 -0.78 9.26
CA LEU A 71 -4.45 -1.10 9.64
C LEU A 71 -4.88 -0.49 10.99
N GLN A 72 -3.93 -0.03 11.80
CA GLN A 72 -4.21 0.65 13.07
C GLN A 72 -4.49 2.15 12.92
N LEU A 73 -4.49 2.70 11.69
CA LEU A 73 -4.75 4.12 11.47
C LEU A 73 -6.15 4.52 12.00
N PRO A 74 -6.25 5.67 12.70
CA PRO A 74 -7.50 6.10 13.31
C PRO A 74 -8.55 6.44 12.25
N GLY A 75 -9.79 5.98 12.49
CA GLY A 75 -10.95 6.26 11.63
C GLY A 75 -11.08 5.38 10.39
N LEU A 76 -10.25 4.33 10.27
CA LEU A 76 -10.28 3.39 9.16
C LEU A 76 -11.61 2.62 9.08
N LYS A 77 -12.24 2.63 7.90
CA LYS A 77 -13.50 1.93 7.62
C LYS A 77 -13.35 0.86 6.55
N HIS A 78 -12.46 1.07 5.59
CA HIS A 78 -12.22 0.16 4.47
C HIS A 78 -10.72 -0.02 4.24
N ALA A 79 -10.30 -1.27 4.03
CA ALA A 79 -8.95 -1.60 3.61
C ALA A 79 -9.01 -2.43 2.33
N ILE A 80 -8.21 -2.05 1.33
CA ILE A 80 -8.09 -2.73 0.04
C ILE A 80 -6.64 -3.17 -0.07
N LEU A 81 -6.42 -4.47 -0.23
CA LEU A 81 -5.09 -5.03 -0.40
C LEU A 81 -4.97 -5.52 -1.85
N PHE A 82 -3.99 -5.00 -2.57
CA PHE A 82 -3.56 -5.52 -3.85
C PHE A 82 -2.32 -6.38 -3.64
N GLY A 83 -2.19 -7.46 -4.39
CA GLY A 83 -1.07 -8.36 -4.28
C GLY A 83 -1.25 -9.62 -5.10
N ASP A 84 -0.21 -10.42 -5.13
CA ASP A 84 -0.17 -11.67 -5.89
C ASP A 84 0.47 -12.77 -5.03
N GLU A 85 -0.33 -13.79 -4.70
CA GLU A 85 0.09 -14.94 -3.89
C GLU A 85 1.14 -15.81 -4.59
N ASN A 86 1.22 -15.74 -5.93
CA ASN A 86 2.15 -16.52 -6.74
C ASN A 86 3.50 -15.81 -6.96
N GLN A 87 3.66 -14.59 -6.44
CA GLN A 87 4.91 -13.83 -6.50
C GLN A 87 5.76 -14.02 -5.23
N LEU A 88 6.82 -13.22 -5.09
CA LEU A 88 7.76 -13.30 -3.98
C LEU A 88 7.05 -13.02 -2.64
N PRO A 89 7.33 -13.82 -1.58
CA PRO A 89 6.89 -13.49 -0.22
C PRO A 89 7.74 -12.36 0.37
N ALA A 90 7.40 -11.93 1.59
CA ALA A 90 8.20 -10.98 2.34
C ALA A 90 9.66 -11.44 2.51
N THR A 91 10.60 -10.53 2.24
CA THR A 91 12.03 -10.83 2.32
C THR A 91 12.51 -10.87 3.76
N LEU A 92 12.90 -12.04 4.25
CA LEU A 92 13.41 -12.23 5.60
C LEU A 92 14.91 -12.56 5.60
N LYS A 93 15.68 -11.88 6.45
CA LYS A 93 17.10 -12.19 6.68
C LYS A 93 17.31 -13.44 7.55
N SER A 94 16.37 -13.69 8.47
CA SER A 94 16.47 -14.77 9.45
C SER A 94 15.85 -16.06 8.89
N LYS A 95 16.67 -17.13 8.88
CA LYS A 95 16.20 -18.48 8.54
C LYS A 95 15.16 -18.98 9.54
N LEU A 96 15.36 -18.73 10.83
CA LEU A 96 14.43 -19.13 11.89
C LEU A 96 13.04 -18.49 11.69
N SER A 97 13.01 -17.19 11.36
CA SER A 97 11.77 -16.47 11.07
C SER A 97 11.06 -17.00 9.83
N SER A 98 11.83 -17.39 8.81
CA SER A 98 11.27 -18.01 7.60
C SER A 98 10.61 -19.35 7.92
N THR A 99 11.27 -20.20 8.72
CA THR A 99 10.73 -21.51 9.12
C THR A 99 9.57 -21.43 10.10
N SER A 100 9.42 -20.33 10.85
CA SER A 100 8.31 -20.14 11.79
C SER A 100 7.05 -19.57 11.13
N GLY A 101 7.07 -19.31 9.82
CA GLY A 101 5.95 -18.75 9.07
C GLY A 101 5.80 -17.23 9.23
N TYR A 102 6.81 -16.53 9.75
CA TYR A 102 6.80 -15.06 9.89
C TYR A 102 6.72 -14.34 8.53
N GLY A 103 7.21 -14.97 7.46
CA GLY A 103 7.23 -14.39 6.11
C GLY A 103 5.90 -14.45 5.38
N ARG A 104 4.89 -15.10 5.97
CA ARG A 104 3.53 -15.10 5.43
C ARG A 104 2.94 -13.70 5.54
N SER A 105 2.32 -13.23 4.47
CA SER A 105 1.63 -11.94 4.45
C SER A 105 0.18 -12.05 4.92
N MET A 106 -0.41 -10.92 5.29
CA MET A 106 -1.85 -10.87 5.60
C MET A 106 -2.67 -11.24 4.35
N PHE A 107 -2.22 -10.81 3.17
CA PHE A 107 -2.84 -11.16 1.89
C PHE A 107 -2.90 -12.68 1.70
N GLN A 108 -1.76 -13.37 1.87
CA GLN A 108 -1.69 -14.84 1.79
C GLN A 108 -2.55 -15.51 2.86
N ARG A 109 -2.56 -15.01 4.11
CA ARG A 109 -3.40 -15.57 5.18
C ARG A 109 -4.89 -15.46 4.85
N LEU A 110 -5.34 -14.33 4.33
CA LEU A 110 -6.74 -14.15 3.91
C LEU A 110 -7.10 -15.11 2.77
N GLY A 111 -6.18 -15.33 1.81
CA GLY A 111 -6.34 -16.35 0.77
C GLY A 111 -6.50 -17.77 1.33
N LEU A 112 -5.67 -18.16 2.30
CA LEU A 112 -5.77 -19.47 2.98
C LEU A 112 -7.08 -19.65 3.75
N LEU A 113 -7.65 -18.56 4.25
CA LEU A 113 -8.95 -18.56 4.93
C LEU A 113 -10.14 -18.52 3.95
N ASN A 114 -9.87 -18.60 2.64
CA ASN A 114 -10.87 -18.48 1.57
C ASN A 114 -11.68 -17.18 1.66
N TRP A 115 -11.04 -16.08 2.10
CA TRP A 115 -11.68 -14.77 2.04
C TRP A 115 -11.96 -14.40 0.57
N PRO A 116 -13.14 -13.85 0.25
CA PRO A 116 -13.46 -13.45 -1.11
C PRO A 116 -12.40 -12.51 -1.68
N LYS A 117 -11.87 -12.84 -2.85
CA LYS A 117 -10.90 -12.02 -3.58
C LYS A 117 -11.35 -11.74 -5.01
N HIS A 118 -11.00 -10.56 -5.50
CA HIS A 118 -11.21 -10.18 -6.89
C HIS A 118 -9.93 -10.47 -7.68
N VAL A 119 -10.03 -11.33 -8.70
CA VAL A 119 -8.91 -11.66 -9.57
C VAL A 119 -8.94 -10.75 -10.79
N LEU A 120 -7.78 -10.19 -11.16
CA LEU A 120 -7.61 -9.42 -12.38
C LEU A 120 -7.21 -10.37 -13.51
N HIS A 121 -8.13 -10.61 -14.43
CA HIS A 121 -8.00 -11.65 -15.46
C HIS A 121 -7.36 -11.18 -16.77
N ILE A 122 -6.95 -9.92 -16.91
CA ILE A 122 -6.38 -9.42 -18.18
C ILE A 122 -4.96 -8.93 -17.94
N GLN A 123 -4.00 -9.46 -18.70
CA GLN A 123 -2.62 -9.00 -18.70
C GLN A 123 -2.33 -8.14 -19.94
N TYR A 124 -1.57 -7.07 -19.75
CA TYR A 124 -1.31 -6.04 -20.77
C TYR A 124 0.18 -5.89 -21.11
N ARG A 125 1.03 -6.85 -20.72
CA ARG A 125 2.50 -6.69 -20.78
C ARG A 125 3.20 -7.70 -21.70
N MET A 126 2.91 -8.99 -21.54
CA MET A 126 3.63 -10.07 -22.19
C MET A 126 2.98 -10.44 -23.51
N HIS A 127 3.78 -10.71 -24.54
CA HIS A 127 3.28 -11.36 -25.76
C HIS A 127 2.65 -12.73 -25.41
N PRO A 128 1.58 -13.18 -26.09
CA PRO A 128 0.87 -14.44 -25.76
C PRO A 128 1.78 -15.68 -25.64
N ALA A 129 2.81 -15.77 -26.49
CA ALA A 129 3.79 -16.85 -26.41
C ALA A 129 4.56 -16.87 -25.07
N ILE A 130 4.84 -15.70 -24.48
CA ILE A 130 5.54 -15.56 -23.19
C ILE A 130 4.56 -15.78 -22.03
N SER A 131 3.36 -15.20 -22.09
CA SER A 131 2.35 -15.30 -21.02
C SER A 131 1.78 -16.70 -20.85
N SER A 132 1.79 -17.52 -21.91
CA SER A 132 1.25 -18.88 -21.90
C SER A 132 1.80 -19.78 -20.78
N PHE A 133 3.12 -19.73 -20.54
CA PHE A 133 3.76 -20.53 -19.50
C PHE A 133 3.39 -20.10 -18.08
N PRO A 134 3.59 -18.84 -17.63
CA PRO A 134 3.21 -18.42 -16.28
C PRO A 134 1.70 -18.58 -16.04
N ASN A 135 0.86 -18.31 -17.04
CA ASN A 135 -0.59 -18.47 -16.93
C ASN A 135 -1.00 -19.93 -16.65
N SER A 136 -0.48 -20.88 -17.44
CA SER A 136 -0.75 -22.30 -17.22
C SER A 136 -0.16 -22.82 -15.90
N LYS A 137 1.02 -22.32 -15.52
CA LYS A 137 1.74 -22.82 -14.35
C LYS A 137 1.21 -22.31 -13.02
N PHE A 138 0.80 -21.05 -12.95
CA PHE A 138 0.48 -20.37 -11.68
C PHE A 138 -0.97 -19.92 -11.57
N TYR A 139 -1.66 -19.71 -12.71
CA TYR A 139 -2.98 -19.09 -12.73
C TYR A 139 -4.07 -19.96 -13.38
N LEU A 140 -3.83 -21.26 -13.55
CA LEU A 140 -4.80 -22.22 -14.08
C LEU A 140 -5.43 -21.79 -15.42
N ASN A 141 -4.66 -21.11 -16.27
CA ASN A 141 -5.13 -20.52 -17.53
C ASN A 141 -6.28 -19.49 -17.38
N GLN A 142 -6.41 -18.85 -16.22
CA GLN A 142 -7.46 -17.85 -15.96
C GLN A 142 -7.08 -16.43 -16.39
N ILE A 143 -5.84 -16.20 -16.82
CA ILE A 143 -5.39 -14.89 -17.32
C ILE A 143 -5.55 -14.84 -18.83
N MET A 144 -6.09 -13.74 -19.34
CA MET A 144 -6.30 -13.45 -20.75
C MET A 144 -5.31 -12.39 -21.20
N ASP A 145 -4.84 -12.50 -22.44
CA ASP A 145 -4.02 -11.48 -23.07
C ASP A 145 -4.93 -10.36 -23.60
N ALA A 146 -4.56 -9.10 -23.35
CA ALA A 146 -5.28 -7.96 -23.90
C ALA A 146 -5.18 -7.92 -25.44
N PRO A 147 -6.12 -7.27 -26.16
CA PRO A 147 -6.07 -7.21 -27.62
C PRO A 147 -4.82 -6.53 -28.21
N ASN A 148 -4.09 -5.79 -27.39
CA ASN A 148 -2.96 -4.95 -27.77
C ASN A 148 -1.58 -5.54 -27.41
N VAL A 149 -1.50 -6.82 -27.03
CA VAL A 149 -0.24 -7.53 -26.74
C VAL A 149 0.05 -8.67 -27.72
#